data_AF-A0A4S2FE62-F1
#
_entry.id   AF-A0A4S2FE62-F1
#
_cell.length_a   1.000
_cell.length_b   1.000
_cell.length_c   1.000
_cell.angle_alpha   90.00
_cell.angle_beta   90.00
_cell.angle_gamma   90.00
#
_symmetry.space_group_name_H-M   'P 1'
#
loop_
_entity.id
_entity.type
_entity.pdbx_description
1 polymer ?
#
loop_
_entity_poly.entity_id
_entity_poly.type
_entity_poly.pdbx_seq_one_letter_code
_entity_poly.pdbx_strand_id
1 'polypeptide(L)'
;MKSVDLSGKKFGKLTVIQKTDKKRKGSYLWLCQCECGQTILLESYKIRRELVKSCGCSRKGKNTKDLKGKKIGRLTVLKRLEEKKGSCYLWLCQCDCGTTIKVATNDLTKKKPVSSCGCVRAGAIKNIAKQRFGKLTALRPTTKRKGGSVVWTCLCDCGRTTEASYNDLVSGNTRSCGCLIHEKGRPGLSYVDQTCIESLKSKALHKNNTSGYTGVQKQRGKWVALISLKKHRYYLGTYERFEDAVFVRQRAEQLLHDQFVQAYESWNKKDETWKQEHPLKIVVKGTNIDDFELEVEESDRGNHEKKRKRKQTAGHAHPGRVGERKRSSPAQ
;
A
#
# COMPACT_ATOMS: atom_id res chain seq x y z
N MET A 1 -54.71 -31.22 -20.89
CA MET A 1 -54.92 -31.45 -19.44
C MET A 1 -55.71 -30.27 -18.86
N LYS A 2 -56.90 -30.52 -18.31
CA LYS A 2 -57.85 -29.51 -17.81
C LYS A 2 -57.17 -28.56 -16.81
N SER A 3 -57.34 -27.24 -16.98
CA SER A 3 -56.84 -26.26 -16.02
C SER A 3 -57.66 -26.35 -14.74
N VAL A 4 -57.11 -26.96 -13.70
CA VAL A 4 -57.73 -27.00 -12.38
C VAL A 4 -57.83 -25.58 -11.85
N ASP A 5 -59.05 -25.11 -11.58
CA ASP A 5 -59.25 -23.87 -10.86
C ASP A 5 -58.85 -24.06 -9.40
N LEU A 6 -58.02 -23.14 -8.90
CA LEU A 6 -57.49 -23.15 -7.54
C LEU A 6 -58.08 -22.00 -6.71
N SER A 7 -59.00 -21.21 -7.28
CA SER A 7 -59.69 -20.12 -6.59
C SER A 7 -60.37 -20.58 -5.30
N GLY A 8 -60.33 -19.76 -4.25
CA GLY A 8 -60.92 -20.07 -2.94
C GLY A 8 -60.15 -21.06 -2.07
N LYS A 9 -59.13 -21.75 -2.60
CA LYS A 9 -58.38 -22.74 -1.80
C LYS A 9 -57.56 -22.04 -0.70
N LYS A 10 -57.73 -22.49 0.54
CA LYS A 10 -56.92 -22.07 1.70
C LYS A 10 -55.84 -23.10 1.99
N PHE A 11 -54.61 -22.64 2.23
CA PHE A 11 -53.47 -23.49 2.56
C PHE A 11 -52.46 -22.70 3.40
N GLY A 12 -52.14 -23.21 4.59
CA GLY A 12 -51.42 -22.42 5.59
C GLY A 12 -52.15 -21.12 5.91
N LYS A 13 -51.46 -19.98 5.86
CA LYS A 13 -52.01 -18.62 6.07
C LYS A 13 -52.42 -17.92 4.76
N LEU A 14 -52.55 -18.66 3.66
CA LEU A 14 -52.81 -18.10 2.32
C LEU A 14 -54.15 -18.59 1.78
N THR A 15 -54.89 -17.67 1.16
CA THR A 15 -56.12 -17.93 0.43
C THR A 15 -55.89 -17.56 -1.03
N VAL A 16 -56.13 -18.49 -1.96
CA VAL A 16 -56.07 -18.19 -3.40
C VAL A 16 -57.28 -17.33 -3.77
N ILE A 17 -57.04 -16.15 -4.34
CA ILE A 17 -58.10 -15.26 -4.85
C ILE A 17 -58.42 -15.64 -6.29
N GLN A 18 -57.47 -15.45 -7.20
CA GLN A 18 -57.73 -15.56 -8.63
C GLN A 18 -56.47 -15.90 -9.43
N LYS A 19 -56.69 -16.46 -10.62
CA LYS A 19 -55.66 -16.64 -11.64
C LYS A 19 -55.30 -15.28 -12.25
N THR A 20 -54.03 -15.06 -12.53
CA THR A 20 -53.55 -13.86 -13.22
C THR A 20 -53.04 -14.19 -14.62
N ASP A 21 -52.96 -13.20 -15.49
CA ASP A 21 -52.42 -13.36 -16.84
C ASP A 21 -50.88 -13.47 -16.88
N LYS A 22 -50.23 -13.21 -15.74
CA LYS A 22 -48.77 -13.28 -15.63
C LYS A 22 -48.31 -14.73 -15.65
N LYS A 23 -47.39 -15.06 -16.56
CA LYS A 23 -46.78 -16.39 -16.67
C LYS A 23 -45.35 -16.39 -16.17
N ARG A 24 -44.95 -17.47 -15.50
CA ARG A 24 -43.56 -17.77 -15.16
C ARG A 24 -43.25 -19.23 -15.50
N LYS A 25 -42.20 -19.47 -16.29
CA LYS A 25 -41.80 -20.81 -16.76
C LYS A 25 -42.99 -21.62 -17.32
N GLY A 26 -43.79 -20.99 -18.17
CA GLY A 26 -44.95 -21.62 -18.82
C GLY A 26 -46.20 -21.83 -17.95
N SER A 27 -46.18 -21.46 -16.66
CA SER A 27 -47.33 -21.58 -15.75
C SER A 27 -47.93 -20.21 -15.40
N TYR A 28 -49.26 -20.11 -15.36
CA TYR A 28 -49.96 -18.92 -14.86
C TYR A 28 -49.70 -18.73 -13.35
N LEU A 29 -49.52 -17.48 -12.94
CA LEU A 29 -49.39 -17.09 -11.55
C LEU A 29 -50.78 -16.87 -10.94
N TRP A 30 -50.93 -17.28 -9.69
CA TRP A 30 -52.15 -17.13 -8.90
C TRP A 30 -51.92 -16.08 -7.82
N LEU A 31 -52.87 -15.16 -7.71
CA LEU A 31 -52.91 -14.16 -6.65
C LEU A 31 -53.42 -14.81 -5.38
N CYS A 32 -52.59 -14.83 -4.34
CA CYS A 32 -52.95 -15.36 -3.03
C CYS A 32 -52.89 -14.23 -2.00
N GLN A 33 -53.92 -14.09 -1.19
CA GLN A 33 -53.94 -13.17 -0.05
C GLN A 33 -53.57 -13.91 1.21
N CYS A 34 -52.66 -13.34 1.98
CA CYS A 34 -52.32 -13.87 3.29
C CYS A 34 -53.22 -13.25 4.36
N GLU A 35 -53.42 -13.96 5.47
CA GLU A 35 -54.02 -13.42 6.70
C GLU A 35 -53.35 -12.11 7.15
N CYS A 36 -52.08 -11.90 6.77
CA CYS A 36 -51.32 -10.67 7.01
C CYS A 36 -51.83 -9.44 6.22
N GLY A 37 -52.84 -9.60 5.36
CA GLY A 37 -53.34 -8.58 4.44
C GLY A 37 -52.51 -8.43 3.15
N GLN A 38 -51.27 -8.92 3.14
CA GLN A 38 -50.40 -8.84 1.96
C GLN A 38 -50.75 -9.90 0.92
N THR A 39 -50.77 -9.50 -0.36
CA THR A 39 -50.94 -10.40 -1.50
C THR A 39 -49.59 -10.86 -2.08
N ILE A 40 -49.51 -12.10 -2.54
CA ILE A 40 -48.34 -12.71 -3.18
C ILE A 40 -48.76 -13.48 -4.44
N LEU A 41 -47.84 -13.58 -5.41
CA LEU A 41 -48.05 -14.36 -6.64
C LEU A 41 -47.35 -15.72 -6.55
N LEU A 42 -48.10 -16.80 -6.73
CA LEU A 42 -47.59 -18.17 -6.63
C LEU A 42 -47.87 -18.99 -7.90
N GLU A 43 -47.01 -19.95 -8.20
CA GLU A 43 -47.18 -20.90 -9.31
C GLU A 43 -48.13 -22.03 -8.89
N SER A 44 -48.94 -22.55 -9.82
CA SER A 44 -49.95 -23.58 -9.53
C SER A 44 -49.38 -24.83 -8.83
N TYR A 45 -48.13 -25.23 -9.10
CA TYR A 45 -47.53 -26.39 -8.44
C TYR A 45 -47.16 -26.12 -6.98
N LYS A 46 -46.80 -24.86 -6.62
CA LYS A 46 -46.48 -24.49 -5.23
C LYS A 46 -47.71 -24.48 -4.34
N ILE A 47 -48.86 -24.13 -4.92
CA ILE A 47 -50.17 -24.18 -4.26
C ILE A 47 -50.60 -25.64 -4.11
N ARG A 48 -50.52 -26.44 -5.17
CA ARG A 48 -50.91 -27.87 -5.13
C ARG A 48 -50.07 -28.70 -4.16
N ARG A 49 -48.77 -28.43 -4.07
CA ARG A 49 -47.84 -29.12 -3.16
C ARG A 49 -47.64 -28.40 -1.81
N GLU A 50 -48.37 -27.32 -1.56
CA GLU A 50 -48.32 -26.54 -0.32
C GLU A 50 -46.89 -26.11 0.12
N LEU A 51 -46.04 -25.77 -0.84
CA LEU A 51 -44.62 -25.43 -0.59
C LEU A 51 -44.46 -24.05 0.04
N VAL A 52 -45.46 -23.18 -0.07
CA VAL A 52 -45.45 -21.82 0.48
C VAL A 52 -46.68 -21.66 1.37
N LYS A 53 -46.50 -21.51 2.68
CA LYS A 53 -47.60 -21.45 3.66
C LYS A 53 -47.88 -20.04 4.20
N SER A 54 -47.13 -19.01 3.78
CA SER A 54 -47.35 -17.62 4.22
C SER A 54 -46.71 -16.59 3.27
N CYS A 55 -47.13 -15.33 3.36
CA CYS A 55 -46.53 -14.16 2.68
C CYS A 55 -45.07 -13.86 3.10
N GLY A 56 -44.51 -14.61 4.05
CA GLY A 56 -43.21 -14.31 4.65
C GLY A 56 -43.26 -13.19 5.70
N CYS A 57 -44.43 -12.66 6.06
CA CYS A 57 -44.61 -11.65 7.11
C CYS A 57 -43.98 -12.06 8.44
N SER A 58 -44.10 -13.35 8.80
CA SER A 58 -43.52 -13.90 10.03
C SER A 58 -41.98 -13.81 10.10
N ARG A 59 -41.31 -13.57 8.96
CA ARG A 59 -39.85 -13.40 8.88
C ARG A 59 -39.40 -11.94 8.95
N LYS A 60 -40.30 -10.97 8.70
CA LYS A 60 -39.95 -9.53 8.63
C LYS A 60 -39.73 -8.87 10.01
N GLY A 61 -40.07 -9.52 11.12
CA GLY A 61 -40.00 -8.93 12.47
C GLY A 61 -38.78 -9.26 13.33
N LYS A 62 -37.81 -10.08 12.86
CA LYS A 62 -36.70 -10.51 13.75
C LYS A 62 -35.55 -9.50 13.92
N ASN A 63 -35.48 -8.45 13.09
CA ASN A 63 -34.36 -7.50 13.08
C ASN A 63 -34.68 -6.12 13.70
N THR A 64 -35.88 -5.92 14.25
CA THR A 64 -36.28 -4.72 14.99
C THR A 64 -36.22 -4.95 16.50
N LYS A 65 -35.19 -5.64 16.99
CA LYS A 65 -34.94 -5.70 18.43
C LYS A 65 -34.39 -4.36 18.86
N ASP A 66 -35.09 -3.66 19.74
CA ASP A 66 -34.50 -2.53 20.43
C ASP A 66 -33.46 -3.07 21.42
N LEU A 67 -32.20 -2.71 21.19
CA LEU A 67 -31.08 -3.08 22.04
C LEU A 67 -30.62 -1.90 22.90
N LYS A 68 -31.27 -0.73 22.82
CA LYS A 68 -30.93 0.46 23.58
C LYS A 68 -30.92 0.16 25.09
N GLY A 69 -29.86 0.56 25.77
CA GLY A 69 -29.67 0.35 27.21
C GLY A 69 -29.22 -1.06 27.60
N LYS A 70 -29.17 -2.01 26.67
CA LYS A 70 -28.79 -3.39 27.00
C LYS A 70 -27.29 -3.49 27.26
N LYS A 71 -26.92 -4.11 28.39
CA LYS A 71 -25.54 -4.45 28.72
C LYS A 71 -25.19 -5.84 28.21
N ILE A 72 -24.16 -5.93 27.37
CA ILE A 72 -23.68 -7.19 26.76
C ILE A 72 -22.19 -7.30 27.11
N GLY A 73 -21.89 -8.07 28.16
CA GLY A 73 -20.56 -8.10 28.76
C GLY A 73 -20.15 -6.72 29.28
N ARG A 74 -19.09 -6.15 28.70
CA ARG A 74 -18.56 -4.81 29.00
C ARG A 74 -19.08 -3.73 28.07
N LEU A 75 -20.07 -4.01 27.22
CA LEU A 75 -20.64 -3.04 26.29
C LEU A 75 -22.04 -2.62 26.73
N THR A 76 -22.27 -1.31 26.78
CA THR A 76 -23.57 -0.69 26.96
C THR A 76 -24.03 -0.14 25.62
N VAL A 77 -25.17 -0.61 25.13
CA VAL A 77 -25.72 -0.16 23.85
C VAL A 77 -26.40 1.20 24.03
N LEU A 78 -25.92 2.24 23.33
CA LEU A 78 -26.39 3.61 23.47
C LEU A 78 -27.52 3.97 22.51
N LYS A 79 -27.29 3.81 21.21
CA LYS A 79 -28.26 4.18 20.17
C LYS A 79 -28.08 3.39 18.89
N ARG A 80 -29.18 3.22 18.16
CA ARG A 80 -29.17 2.69 16.80
C ARG A 80 -28.67 3.78 15.84
N LEU A 81 -27.84 3.38 14.88
CA LEU A 81 -27.39 4.21 13.78
C LEU A 81 -28.20 3.86 12.52
N GLU A 82 -28.33 4.83 11.62
CA GLU A 82 -28.98 4.61 10.32
C GLU A 82 -28.10 3.79 9.36
N GLU A 83 -26.79 3.77 9.61
CA GLU A 83 -25.82 2.95 8.91
C GLU A 83 -26.14 1.45 9.04
N LYS A 84 -26.05 0.74 7.91
CA LYS A 84 -26.30 -0.71 7.83
C LYS A 84 -25.05 -1.45 7.39
N LYS A 85 -24.86 -2.65 7.96
CA LYS A 85 -23.91 -3.64 7.47
C LYS A 85 -24.70 -4.84 6.94
N GLY A 86 -24.83 -4.93 5.62
CA GLY A 86 -25.75 -5.87 4.97
C GLY A 86 -27.21 -5.57 5.32
N SER A 87 -27.92 -6.54 5.89
CA SER A 87 -29.33 -6.40 6.29
C SER A 87 -29.53 -5.93 7.74
N CYS A 88 -28.46 -5.62 8.47
CA CYS A 88 -28.49 -5.28 9.90
C CYS A 88 -28.11 -3.83 10.16
N TYR A 89 -28.85 -3.17 11.07
CA TYR A 89 -28.48 -1.85 11.59
C TYR A 89 -27.23 -1.93 12.48
N LEU A 90 -26.44 -0.86 12.45
CA LEU A 90 -25.35 -0.66 13.39
C LEU A 90 -25.86 -0.01 14.68
N TRP A 91 -25.25 -0.39 15.79
CA TRP A 91 -25.51 0.16 17.12
C TRP A 91 -24.22 0.79 17.65
N LEU A 92 -24.35 2.01 18.17
CA LEU A 92 -23.29 2.64 18.93
C LEU A 92 -23.28 2.04 20.34
N CYS A 93 -22.17 1.43 20.72
CA CYS A 93 -21.99 0.80 22.02
C CYS A 93 -20.82 1.45 22.74
N GLN A 94 -20.95 1.73 24.03
CA GLN A 94 -19.87 2.21 24.89
C GLN A 94 -19.31 1.05 25.71
N CYS A 95 -18.00 0.88 25.69
CA CYS A 95 -17.34 -0.11 26.52
C CYS A 95 -17.03 0.45 27.91
N ASP A 96 -16.98 -0.39 28.94
CA ASP A 96 -16.54 -0.03 30.30
C ASP A 96 -15.16 0.67 30.32
N CYS A 97 -14.32 0.44 29.30
CA CYS A 97 -13.06 1.16 29.15
C CYS A 97 -13.17 2.56 28.51
N GLY A 98 -14.39 3.10 28.38
CA GLY A 98 -14.69 4.42 27.82
C GLY A 98 -14.66 4.50 26.29
N THR A 99 -14.26 3.44 25.58
CA THR A 99 -14.23 3.43 24.11
C THR A 99 -15.61 3.15 23.53
N THR A 100 -16.04 3.96 22.56
CA THR A 100 -17.26 3.70 21.79
C THR A 100 -16.94 2.93 20.50
N ILE A 101 -17.78 1.97 20.16
CA ILE A 101 -17.65 1.12 18.96
C ILE A 101 -18.99 1.00 18.24
N LYS A 102 -18.94 0.75 16.93
CA LYS A 102 -20.12 0.43 16.11
C LYS A 102 -20.23 -1.08 15.93
N VAL A 103 -21.35 -1.68 16.34
CA VAL A 103 -21.57 -3.13 16.28
C VAL A 103 -22.89 -3.45 15.58
N ALA A 104 -22.92 -4.45 14.70
CA ALA A 104 -24.15 -4.84 14.01
C ALA A 104 -25.11 -5.62 14.93
N THR A 105 -26.42 -5.50 14.69
CA THR A 105 -27.45 -6.24 15.48
C THR A 105 -27.17 -7.74 15.59
N ASN A 106 -26.75 -8.40 14.50
CA ASN A 106 -26.44 -9.84 14.51
C ASN A 106 -25.25 -10.17 15.42
N ASP A 107 -24.25 -9.28 15.50
CA ASP A 107 -23.07 -9.48 16.33
C ASP A 107 -23.36 -9.32 17.83
N LEU A 108 -24.41 -8.57 18.18
CA LEU A 108 -24.90 -8.41 19.56
C LEU A 108 -25.87 -9.53 20.00
N THR A 109 -26.46 -10.26 19.05
CA THR A 109 -27.55 -11.21 19.33
C THR A 109 -27.22 -12.68 19.04
N LYS A 110 -26.09 -12.98 18.38
CA LYS A 110 -25.62 -14.35 18.14
C LYS A 110 -25.23 -15.08 19.42
N LYS A 111 -25.12 -16.42 19.38
CA LYS A 111 -24.73 -17.29 20.53
C LYS A 111 -23.47 -16.83 21.26
N LYS A 112 -22.48 -16.28 20.54
CA LYS A 112 -21.25 -15.68 21.09
C LYS A 112 -21.22 -14.19 20.73
N PRO A 113 -21.92 -13.31 21.48
CA PRO A 113 -22.04 -11.91 21.11
C PRO A 113 -20.72 -11.16 21.30
N VAL A 114 -20.56 -10.05 20.60
CA VAL A 114 -19.47 -9.10 20.85
C VAL A 114 -19.73 -8.48 22.23
N SER A 115 -18.83 -8.75 23.18
CA SER A 115 -18.99 -8.40 24.59
C SER A 115 -17.98 -7.35 25.10
N SER A 116 -17.08 -6.88 24.23
CA SER A 116 -16.13 -5.80 24.51
C SER A 116 -15.65 -5.16 23.21
N CYS A 117 -15.00 -3.99 23.31
CA CYS A 117 -14.33 -3.36 22.16
C CYS A 117 -13.00 -4.02 21.76
N GLY A 118 -12.73 -5.25 22.22
CA GLY A 118 -11.44 -5.92 22.04
C GLY A 118 -10.41 -5.63 23.13
N CYS A 119 -10.74 -4.76 24.10
CA CYS A 119 -9.87 -4.43 25.26
C CYS A 119 -9.58 -5.63 26.18
N VAL A 120 -10.34 -6.72 26.06
CA VAL A 120 -10.14 -7.94 26.87
C VAL A 120 -9.17 -8.92 26.19
N ARG A 121 -9.14 -8.98 24.85
CA ARG A 121 -8.27 -9.91 24.10
C ARG A 121 -6.88 -9.33 23.77
N ALA A 122 -6.73 -8.01 23.76
CA ALA A 122 -5.48 -7.34 23.39
C ALA A 122 -4.49 -7.13 24.55
N GLY A 123 -4.68 -7.81 25.68
CA GLY A 123 -4.13 -7.35 26.95
C GLY A 123 -4.85 -6.07 27.39
N ALA A 124 -5.00 -5.89 28.70
CA ALA A 124 -5.64 -4.71 29.27
C ALA A 124 -5.19 -3.44 28.55
N ILE A 125 -6.09 -2.46 28.38
CA ILE A 125 -5.66 -1.08 28.20
C ILE A 125 -4.87 -0.74 29.47
N LYS A 126 -3.56 -1.03 29.45
CA LYS A 126 -2.65 -0.63 30.51
C LYS A 126 -2.63 0.88 30.39
N ASN A 127 -3.22 1.53 31.39
CA ASN A 127 -3.13 2.95 31.50
C ASN A 127 -1.67 3.29 31.79
N ILE A 128 -0.96 3.72 30.75
CA ILE A 128 0.43 4.16 30.85
C ILE A 128 0.54 5.67 31.03
N ALA A 129 -0.56 6.35 31.38
CA ALA A 129 -0.52 7.78 31.66
C ALA A 129 0.55 8.06 32.74
N LYS A 130 1.36 9.08 32.49
CA LYS A 130 2.50 9.53 33.30
C LYS A 130 3.68 8.55 33.35
N GLN A 131 3.65 7.44 32.62
CA GLN A 131 4.84 6.59 32.50
C GLN A 131 5.86 7.19 31.55
N ARG A 132 7.13 7.05 31.91
CA ARG A 132 8.28 7.56 31.16
C ARG A 132 8.94 6.44 30.37
N PHE A 133 9.17 6.69 29.08
CA PHE A 133 9.81 5.81 28.11
C PHE A 133 10.96 6.57 27.45
N GLY A 134 12.17 6.48 28.03
CA GLY A 134 13.30 7.31 27.62
C GLY A 134 13.02 8.80 27.90
N LYS A 135 13.05 9.63 26.85
CA LYS A 135 12.71 11.07 26.93
C LYS A 135 11.23 11.37 26.75
N LEU A 136 10.36 10.37 26.62
CA LEU A 136 8.93 10.53 26.38
C LEU A 136 8.13 10.19 27.63
N THR A 137 7.22 11.07 28.03
CA THR A 137 6.23 10.83 29.08
C THR A 137 4.85 10.71 28.45
N ALA A 138 4.17 9.57 28.62
CA ALA A 138 2.85 9.35 28.05
C ALA A 138 1.80 10.22 28.77
N LEU A 139 1.03 11.02 28.02
CA LEU A 139 0.01 11.91 28.58
C LEU A 139 -1.39 11.28 28.50
N ARG A 140 -1.85 11.01 27.29
CA ARG A 140 -3.22 10.53 27.04
C ARG A 140 -3.30 9.53 25.89
N PRO A 141 -4.21 8.55 25.96
CA PRO A 141 -4.48 7.65 24.85
C PRO A 141 -5.23 8.40 23.75
N THR A 142 -4.93 8.06 22.50
CA THR A 142 -5.66 8.54 21.32
C THR A 142 -6.63 7.48 20.80
N THR A 143 -7.49 7.87 19.86
CA THR A 143 -8.38 6.95 19.16
C THR A 143 -7.66 6.10 18.10
N LYS A 144 -6.43 6.49 17.72
CA LYS A 144 -5.65 5.82 16.67
C LYS A 144 -5.06 4.51 17.18
N ARG A 145 -4.95 3.54 16.26
CA ARG A 145 -4.36 2.21 16.52
C ARG A 145 -3.28 1.91 15.48
N LYS A 146 -2.14 1.39 15.94
CA LYS A 146 -1.03 0.94 15.09
C LYS A 146 -0.69 -0.50 15.47
N GLY A 147 -0.84 -1.44 14.53
CA GLY A 147 -0.60 -2.87 14.79
C GLY A 147 -1.46 -3.44 15.93
N GLY A 148 -2.69 -2.95 16.11
CA GLY A 148 -3.58 -3.33 17.23
C GLY A 148 -3.36 -2.55 18.54
N SER A 149 -2.22 -1.88 18.70
CA SER A 149 -1.87 -1.16 19.94
C SER A 149 -2.39 0.27 19.96
N VAL A 150 -2.73 0.76 21.15
CA VAL A 150 -3.18 2.15 21.39
C VAL A 150 -2.03 3.11 21.07
N VAL A 151 -2.31 4.15 20.29
CA VAL A 151 -1.38 5.27 20.10
C VAL A 151 -1.59 6.29 21.21
N TRP A 152 -0.50 6.73 21.84
CA TRP A 152 -0.48 7.68 22.95
C TRP A 152 0.16 8.98 22.53
N THR A 153 -0.43 10.10 22.95
CA THR A 153 0.24 11.40 22.91
C THR A 153 1.23 11.45 24.05
N CYS A 154 2.49 11.70 23.74
CA CYS A 154 3.60 11.74 24.68
C CYS A 154 4.25 13.13 24.67
N LEU A 155 4.61 13.64 25.85
CA LEU A 155 5.43 14.83 26.01
C LEU A 155 6.90 14.44 26.08
N CYS A 156 7.73 15.03 25.23
CA CYS A 156 9.16 14.81 25.32
C CYS A 156 9.82 15.79 26.28
N ASP A 157 10.92 15.40 26.91
CA ASP A 157 11.80 16.30 27.67
C ASP A 157 12.24 17.53 26.85
N CYS A 158 12.23 17.42 25.51
CA CYS A 158 12.48 18.50 24.54
C CYS A 158 11.36 19.56 24.48
N GLY A 159 10.28 19.42 25.25
CA GLY A 159 9.08 20.27 25.22
C GLY A 159 8.09 19.96 24.09
N ARG A 160 8.48 19.19 23.06
CA ARG A 160 7.58 18.80 21.95
C ARG A 160 6.73 17.58 22.31
N THR A 161 5.49 17.58 21.84
CA THR A 161 4.60 16.42 21.91
C THR A 161 4.73 15.54 20.66
N THR A 162 4.61 14.22 20.83
CA THR A 162 4.64 13.25 19.72
C THR A 162 3.60 12.15 19.92
N GLU A 163 3.17 11.49 18.84
CA GLU A 163 2.28 10.33 18.89
C GLU A 163 3.09 9.04 18.74
N ALA A 164 3.01 8.14 19.72
CA ALA A 164 3.74 6.86 19.71
C ALA A 164 2.83 5.70 20.11
N SER A 165 2.99 4.53 19.48
CA SER A 165 2.22 3.35 19.86
C SER A 165 2.75 2.74 21.17
N TYR A 166 1.87 2.12 21.96
CA TYR A 166 2.27 1.41 23.18
C TYR A 166 3.40 0.39 22.93
N ASN A 167 3.32 -0.37 21.83
CA ASN A 167 4.37 -1.34 21.49
C ASN A 167 5.71 -0.66 21.19
N ASP A 168 5.70 0.47 20.47
CA ASP A 168 6.92 1.21 20.12
C ASP A 168 7.56 1.86 21.37
N LEU A 169 6.74 2.28 22.34
CA LEU A 169 7.19 2.81 23.63
C LEU A 169 7.83 1.72 24.50
N VAL A 170 7.17 0.57 24.64
CA VAL A 170 7.65 -0.55 25.49
C VAL A 170 8.86 -1.26 24.88
N SER A 171 8.86 -1.49 23.57
CA SER A 171 10.03 -2.07 22.86
C SER A 171 11.23 -1.10 22.81
N GLY A 172 11.00 0.18 23.13
CA GLY A 172 12.04 1.20 23.08
C GLY A 172 12.43 1.59 21.65
N ASN A 173 11.60 1.34 20.64
CA ASN A 173 11.80 1.85 19.29
C ASN A 173 11.59 3.37 19.21
N THR A 174 10.66 3.91 20.02
CA THR A 174 10.38 5.34 20.09
C THR A 174 10.69 5.89 21.48
N ARG A 175 11.86 6.54 21.61
CA ARG A 175 12.38 7.06 22.90
C ARG A 175 12.41 8.59 23.01
N SER A 176 12.09 9.32 21.94
CA SER A 176 12.08 10.79 21.93
C SER A 176 11.16 11.35 20.84
N CYS A 177 10.95 12.67 20.88
CA CYS A 177 10.30 13.46 19.83
C CYS A 177 11.06 13.45 18.47
N GLY A 178 12.20 12.76 18.37
CA GLY A 178 13.19 12.88 17.29
C GLY A 178 14.44 13.66 17.70
N CYS A 179 14.42 14.34 18.86
CA CYS A 179 15.55 15.13 19.35
C CYS A 179 16.82 14.31 19.63
N LEU A 180 16.70 13.02 19.95
CA LEU A 180 17.87 12.14 20.13
C LEU A 180 18.71 11.99 18.86
N ILE A 181 18.13 12.20 17.68
CA ILE A 181 18.86 12.15 16.41
C ILE A 181 19.77 13.38 16.29
N HIS A 182 19.32 14.54 16.75
CA HIS A 182 20.08 15.79 16.72
C HIS A 182 21.20 15.79 17.78
N GLU A 183 20.95 15.27 18.97
CA GLU A 183 21.96 15.22 20.06
C GLU A 183 23.12 14.25 19.78
N LYS A 184 22.85 13.13 19.09
CA LYS A 184 23.87 12.12 18.82
C LYS A 184 24.75 12.45 17.61
N GLY A 185 24.63 13.64 17.03
CA GLY A 185 25.52 14.11 15.96
C GLY A 185 25.77 13.05 14.90
N ARG A 186 24.72 12.35 14.41
CA ARG A 186 24.91 11.52 13.22
C ARG A 186 25.43 12.48 12.15
N PRO A 187 26.59 12.20 11.51
CA PRO A 187 27.06 13.01 10.40
C PRO A 187 25.88 13.20 9.45
N GLY A 188 25.59 14.44 9.08
CA GLY A 188 24.56 14.71 8.08
C GLY A 188 24.91 13.86 6.86
N LEU A 189 24.05 12.90 6.53
CA LEU A 189 24.28 12.02 5.38
C LEU A 189 24.12 12.87 4.14
N SER A 190 25.22 13.06 3.41
CA SER A 190 25.28 13.83 2.18
C SER A 190 24.82 12.92 1.04
N TYR A 191 23.68 13.25 0.45
CA TYR A 191 23.15 12.57 -0.72
C TYR A 191 23.42 13.39 -1.97
N VAL A 192 24.20 12.83 -2.88
CA VAL A 192 24.42 13.39 -4.22
C VAL A 192 24.02 12.35 -5.24
N ASP A 193 23.20 12.75 -6.21
CA ASP A 193 22.74 11.88 -7.30
C ASP A 193 22.14 10.54 -6.80
N GLN A 194 21.29 10.66 -5.77
CA GLN A 194 20.61 9.55 -5.06
C GLN A 194 21.55 8.54 -4.37
N THR A 195 22.81 8.92 -4.16
CA THR A 195 23.84 8.08 -3.54
C THR A 195 24.35 8.76 -2.27
N CYS A 196 24.48 8.00 -1.18
CA CYS A 196 25.03 8.49 0.09
C CYS A 196 26.56 8.33 0.08
N ILE A 197 27.29 9.43 0.16
CA ILE A 197 28.75 9.44 0.05
C ILE A 197 29.40 8.77 1.27
N GLU A 198 28.90 9.04 2.47
CA GLU A 198 29.43 8.46 3.72
C GLU A 198 29.22 6.95 3.76
N SER A 199 28.16 6.44 3.13
CA SER A 199 27.92 5.01 2.99
C SER A 199 28.92 4.35 2.05
N LEU A 200 29.35 5.02 0.98
CA LEU A 200 30.40 4.52 0.09
C LEU A 200 31.77 4.57 0.76
N LYS A 201 32.07 5.63 1.51
CA LYS A 201 33.35 5.83 2.22
C LYS A 201 33.56 4.83 3.36
N SER A 202 32.53 4.59 4.16
CA SER A 202 32.66 3.76 5.37
C SER A 202 32.92 2.29 5.07
N LYS A 203 32.47 1.78 3.90
CA LYS A 203 32.52 0.36 3.49
C LYS A 203 32.10 -0.61 4.61
N ALA A 204 31.30 -0.14 5.56
CA ALA A 204 31.02 -0.85 6.80
C ALA A 204 30.07 -2.02 6.56
N LEU A 205 30.41 -3.20 7.08
CA LEU A 205 29.57 -4.37 6.97
C LEU A 205 28.30 -4.22 7.82
N HIS A 206 27.15 -4.53 7.24
CA HIS A 206 25.90 -4.56 7.97
C HIS A 206 25.85 -5.80 8.89
N LYS A 207 25.24 -5.68 10.08
CA LYS A 207 25.18 -6.75 11.10
C LYS A 207 24.54 -8.06 10.64
N ASN A 208 23.72 -8.02 9.60
CA ASN A 208 23.06 -9.19 9.02
C ASN A 208 23.78 -9.73 7.78
N ASN A 209 25.00 -9.25 7.49
CA ASN A 209 25.80 -9.78 6.40
C ASN A 209 26.32 -11.16 6.82
N THR A 210 25.91 -12.18 6.06
CA THR A 210 26.24 -13.59 6.32
C THR A 210 27.42 -14.10 5.49
N SER A 211 27.81 -13.38 4.43
CA SER A 211 28.88 -13.80 3.51
C SER A 211 30.24 -13.22 3.87
N GLY A 212 30.30 -12.22 4.75
CA GLY A 212 31.52 -11.51 5.11
C GLY A 212 31.93 -10.43 4.11
N TYR A 213 31.25 -10.30 2.97
CA TYR A 213 31.53 -9.26 1.97
C TYR A 213 30.23 -8.63 1.43
N THR A 214 30.15 -7.30 1.40
CA THR A 214 28.95 -6.59 0.95
C THR A 214 28.68 -6.85 -0.53
N GLY A 215 27.48 -7.32 -0.86
CA GLY A 215 27.06 -7.56 -2.24
C GLY A 215 27.49 -8.92 -2.80
N VAL A 216 28.19 -9.76 -2.04
CA VAL A 216 28.48 -11.15 -2.40
C VAL A 216 27.53 -12.05 -1.63
N GLN A 217 26.77 -12.91 -2.30
CA GLN A 217 25.80 -13.80 -1.66
C GLN A 217 25.73 -15.16 -2.36
N LYS A 218 25.45 -16.22 -1.60
CA LYS A 218 25.32 -17.57 -2.13
C LYS A 218 23.89 -17.82 -2.62
N GLN A 219 23.72 -18.16 -3.89
CA GLN A 219 22.42 -18.50 -4.49
C GLN A 219 22.53 -19.81 -5.27
N ARG A 220 21.62 -20.76 -5.02
CA ARG A 220 21.56 -22.06 -5.72
C ARG A 220 22.92 -22.79 -5.81
N GLY A 221 23.72 -22.71 -4.74
CA GLY A 221 25.04 -23.36 -4.66
C GLY A 221 26.20 -22.55 -5.23
N LYS A 222 25.96 -21.47 -5.98
CA LYS A 222 27.00 -20.59 -6.57
C LYS A 222 27.08 -19.23 -5.87
N TRP A 223 28.19 -18.53 -6.01
CA TRP A 223 28.42 -17.20 -5.46
C TRP A 223 28.05 -16.11 -6.46
N VAL A 224 27.17 -15.20 -6.08
CA VAL A 224 26.70 -14.10 -6.94
C VAL A 224 27.27 -12.79 -6.41
N ALA A 225 27.89 -12.02 -7.29
CA ALA A 225 28.42 -10.69 -6.98
C ALA A 225 27.50 -9.59 -7.55
N LEU A 226 27.16 -8.62 -6.70
CA LEU A 226 26.27 -7.51 -7.01
C LEU A 226 26.87 -6.21 -6.47
N ILE A 227 26.73 -5.13 -7.23
CA ILE A 227 27.01 -3.78 -6.78
C ILE A 227 25.78 -2.89 -6.97
N SER A 228 25.64 -1.86 -6.14
CA SER A 228 24.56 -0.90 -6.29
C SER A 228 25.11 0.52 -6.30
N LEU A 229 24.64 1.33 -7.23
CA LEU A 229 24.95 2.76 -7.36
C LEU A 229 23.69 3.48 -7.90
N LYS A 230 23.38 4.68 -7.40
CA LYS A 230 22.20 5.47 -7.84
C LYS A 230 20.86 4.73 -7.75
N LYS A 231 20.70 3.87 -6.74
CA LYS A 231 19.56 2.92 -6.59
C LYS A 231 19.42 1.88 -7.71
N HIS A 232 20.36 1.79 -8.63
CA HIS A 232 20.42 0.73 -9.61
C HIS A 232 21.33 -0.41 -9.13
N ARG A 233 20.92 -1.65 -9.39
CA ARG A 233 21.65 -2.86 -8.99
C ARG A 233 22.29 -3.46 -10.24
N TYR A 234 23.61 -3.52 -10.26
CA TYR A 234 24.38 -4.11 -11.33
C TYR A 234 24.78 -5.53 -10.95
N TYR A 235 24.51 -6.47 -11.86
CA TYR A 235 24.89 -7.87 -11.72
C TYR A 235 26.26 -8.07 -12.33
N LEU A 236 27.21 -8.52 -11.50
CA LEU A 236 28.61 -8.64 -11.92
C LEU A 236 28.92 -10.05 -12.45
N GLY A 237 28.18 -11.05 -11.99
CA GLY A 237 28.37 -12.44 -12.41
C GLY A 237 28.00 -13.46 -11.33
N THR A 238 28.09 -14.72 -11.73
CA THR A 238 27.97 -15.89 -10.85
C THR A 238 29.26 -16.70 -10.94
N TYR A 239 29.79 -17.11 -9.80
CA TYR A 239 31.10 -17.74 -9.63
C TYR A 239 30.97 -19.00 -8.78
N GLU A 240 31.88 -19.94 -8.97
CA GLU A 240 31.91 -21.18 -8.17
C GLU A 240 32.63 -20.97 -6.84
N ARG A 241 33.71 -20.17 -6.86
CA ARG A 241 34.50 -19.83 -5.68
C ARG A 241 34.06 -18.50 -5.09
N PHE A 242 34.15 -18.41 -3.77
CA PHE A 242 33.85 -17.18 -3.03
C PHE A 242 34.84 -16.06 -3.39
N GLU A 243 36.12 -16.40 -3.49
CA GLU A 243 37.23 -15.48 -3.77
C GLU A 243 37.03 -14.74 -5.10
N ASP A 244 36.61 -15.45 -6.15
CA ASP A 244 36.36 -14.87 -7.47
C ASP A 244 35.23 -13.83 -7.43
N ALA A 245 34.14 -14.15 -6.71
CA ALA A 245 33.04 -13.22 -6.53
C ALA A 245 33.45 -11.97 -5.74
N VAL A 246 34.32 -12.13 -4.75
CA VAL A 246 34.89 -11.01 -3.97
C VAL A 246 35.82 -10.15 -4.84
N PHE A 247 36.68 -10.78 -5.64
CA PHE A 247 37.61 -10.07 -6.52
C PHE A 247 36.86 -9.19 -7.53
N VAL A 248 35.86 -9.75 -8.20
CA VAL A 248 35.01 -8.99 -9.15
C VAL A 248 34.24 -7.88 -8.41
N ARG A 249 33.74 -8.16 -7.22
CA ARG A 249 33.07 -7.15 -6.39
C ARG A 249 34.01 -5.99 -6.03
N GLN A 250 35.25 -6.26 -5.62
CA GLN A 250 36.28 -5.26 -5.29
C GLN A 250 36.63 -4.40 -6.49
N ARG A 251 36.86 -5.02 -7.65
CA ARG A 251 37.14 -4.29 -8.90
C ARG A 251 35.98 -3.38 -9.29
N ALA A 252 34.74 -3.82 -9.12
CA ALA A 252 33.57 -2.96 -9.32
C ALA A 252 33.46 -1.82 -8.28
N GLU A 253 33.91 -1.99 -7.04
CA GLU A 253 33.99 -0.90 -6.05
C GLU A 253 34.99 0.17 -6.49
N GLN A 254 36.16 -0.23 -6.99
CA GLN A 254 37.16 0.71 -7.47
C GLN A 254 36.65 1.54 -8.65
N LEU A 255 36.03 0.88 -9.64
CA LEU A 255 35.51 1.54 -10.84
C LEU A 255 34.28 2.39 -10.58
N LEU A 256 33.35 1.95 -9.73
CA LEU A 256 32.05 2.63 -9.56
C LEU A 256 31.93 3.43 -8.26
N HIS A 257 32.43 2.91 -7.14
CA HIS A 257 32.27 3.58 -5.85
C HIS A 257 33.41 4.56 -5.60
N ASP A 258 34.67 4.13 -5.76
CA ASP A 258 35.83 4.95 -5.44
C ASP A 258 35.98 6.12 -6.45
N GLN A 259 35.79 5.87 -7.75
CA GLN A 259 35.75 6.94 -8.76
C GLN A 259 34.60 7.93 -8.52
N PHE A 260 33.41 7.47 -8.12
CA PHE A 260 32.28 8.36 -7.78
C PHE A 260 32.62 9.25 -6.58
N VAL A 261 33.25 8.69 -5.55
CA VAL A 261 33.68 9.45 -4.37
C VAL A 261 34.75 10.48 -4.76
N GLN A 262 35.73 10.12 -5.60
CA GLN A 262 36.76 11.05 -6.08
C GLN A 262 36.17 12.20 -6.91
N ALA A 263 35.22 11.90 -7.81
CA ALA A 263 34.50 12.90 -8.58
C ALA A 263 33.71 13.85 -7.67
N TYR A 264 33.04 13.31 -6.65
CA TYR A 264 32.34 14.11 -5.66
C TYR A 264 33.29 14.99 -4.82
N GLU A 265 34.42 14.47 -4.36
CA GLU A 265 35.38 15.26 -3.57
C GLU A 265 35.98 16.41 -4.39
N SER A 266 36.27 16.16 -5.66
CA SER A 266 36.77 17.18 -6.60
C SER A 266 35.72 18.27 -6.85
N TRP A 267 34.46 17.88 -7.03
CA TRP A 267 33.32 18.79 -7.14
C TRP A 267 33.05 19.57 -5.84
N ASN A 268 33.17 18.91 -4.69
CA ASN A 268 32.86 19.51 -3.39
C ASN A 268 33.90 20.57 -2.96
N LYS A 269 35.12 20.54 -3.49
CA LYS A 269 36.15 21.56 -3.26
C LYS A 269 35.91 22.87 -4.01
N LYS A 270 35.00 22.89 -5.01
CA LYS A 270 34.70 24.08 -5.82
C LYS A 270 33.76 25.05 -5.09
N ASP A 271 33.75 26.30 -5.55
CA ASP A 271 32.90 27.35 -5.01
C ASP A 271 31.40 27.05 -5.22
N GLU A 272 30.57 27.59 -4.34
CA GLU A 272 29.13 27.33 -4.30
C GLU A 272 28.41 27.83 -5.58
N THR A 273 28.90 28.92 -6.18
CA THR A 273 28.46 29.46 -7.47
C THR A 273 28.75 28.49 -8.62
N TRP A 274 29.96 27.93 -8.66
CA TRP A 274 30.37 26.96 -9.67
C TRP A 274 29.57 25.65 -9.57
N LYS A 275 29.29 25.20 -8.34
CA LYS A 275 28.46 24.00 -8.08
C LYS A 275 27.02 24.14 -8.58
N GLN A 276 26.46 25.35 -8.55
CA GLN A 276 25.12 25.62 -9.08
C GLN A 276 25.07 25.56 -10.62
N GLU A 277 26.16 25.98 -11.27
CA GLU A 277 26.28 25.96 -12.73
C GLU A 277 26.65 24.57 -13.27
N HIS A 278 27.39 23.78 -12.49
CA HIS A 278 27.87 22.44 -12.86
C HIS A 278 27.42 21.38 -11.84
N PRO A 279 26.13 20.98 -11.83
CA PRO A 279 25.66 19.92 -10.96
C PRO A 279 26.34 18.58 -11.31
N LEU A 280 26.88 17.88 -10.30
CA LEU A 280 27.50 16.58 -10.49
C LEU A 280 26.47 15.55 -10.98
N LYS A 281 26.58 15.17 -12.26
CA LYS A 281 25.81 14.09 -12.88
C LYS A 281 26.76 13.02 -13.35
N ILE A 282 26.61 11.80 -12.82
CA ILE A 282 27.49 10.68 -13.17
C ILE A 282 26.68 9.62 -13.89
N VAL A 283 27.05 9.27 -15.12
CA VAL A 283 26.42 8.21 -15.90
C VAL A 283 27.33 6.98 -15.88
N VAL A 284 26.75 5.82 -15.57
CA VAL A 284 27.46 4.55 -15.69
C VAL A 284 27.20 4.00 -17.09
N LYS A 285 28.26 3.86 -17.89
CA LYS A 285 28.24 3.10 -19.15
C LYS A 285 28.71 1.67 -18.90
N GLY A 286 28.22 0.74 -19.72
CA GLY A 286 28.53 -0.69 -19.62
C GLY A 286 27.47 -1.50 -18.85
N THR A 287 27.39 -2.79 -19.19
CA THR A 287 26.50 -3.77 -18.55
C THR A 287 27.27 -4.83 -17.76
N ASN A 288 28.58 -4.94 -17.97
CA ASN A 288 29.48 -5.93 -17.38
C ASN A 288 30.74 -5.28 -16.79
N ILE A 289 31.48 -6.02 -15.98
CA ILE A 289 32.67 -5.51 -15.28
C ILE A 289 33.79 -5.02 -16.20
N ASP A 290 33.90 -5.62 -17.39
CA ASP A 290 34.94 -5.28 -18.36
C ASP A 290 34.62 -3.99 -19.13
N ASP A 291 33.36 -3.54 -19.12
CA ASP A 291 32.87 -2.39 -19.87
C ASP A 291 32.39 -1.24 -18.96
N PHE A 292 32.58 -1.33 -17.63
CA PHE A 292 32.13 -0.28 -16.72
C PHE A 292 32.98 0.97 -16.82
N GLU A 293 32.37 2.04 -17.30
CA GLU A 293 32.94 3.37 -17.34
C GLU A 293 32.02 4.36 -16.61
N LEU A 294 32.59 5.17 -15.72
CA LEU A 294 31.90 6.31 -15.14
C LEU A 294 32.21 7.56 -15.96
N GLU A 295 31.18 8.16 -16.55
CA GLU A 295 31.29 9.46 -17.19
C GLU A 295 30.65 10.53 -16.33
N VAL A 296 31.38 11.61 -16.10
CA VAL A 296 30.81 12.84 -15.53
C VAL A 296 30.19 13.61 -16.68
N GLU A 297 28.86 13.66 -16.72
CA GLU A 297 28.16 14.54 -17.67
C GLU A 297 28.35 15.99 -17.21
N GLU A 298 29.29 16.69 -17.84
CA GLU A 298 29.35 18.13 -17.76
C GLU A 298 28.10 18.69 -18.45
N SER A 299 27.17 19.22 -17.66
CA SER A 299 26.04 19.94 -18.23
C SER A 299 26.52 21.27 -18.79
N ASP A 300 27.05 21.26 -20.00
CA ASP A 300 27.28 22.45 -20.79
C ASP A 300 25.90 23.10 -21.07
N ARG A 301 25.45 23.98 -20.17
CA ARG A 301 24.40 24.97 -20.45
C ARG A 301 24.95 26.08 -21.36
N GLY A 302 25.64 25.70 -22.43
CA GLY A 302 26.43 26.62 -23.23
C GLY A 302 26.85 26.13 -24.62
N ASN A 303 26.19 25.14 -25.24
CA ASN A 303 26.53 24.86 -26.65
C ASN A 303 25.43 24.28 -27.56
N HIS A 304 24.16 24.28 -27.13
CA HIS A 304 23.06 23.87 -28.01
C HIS A 304 22.69 24.93 -29.08
N GLU A 305 23.10 26.19 -28.91
CA GLU A 305 22.85 27.29 -29.85
C GLU A 305 23.81 27.28 -31.07
N LYS A 306 25.09 26.92 -30.89
CA LYS A 306 26.09 26.98 -31.97
C LYS A 306 26.06 25.77 -32.91
N LYS A 307 25.67 24.58 -32.42
CA LYS A 307 25.48 23.39 -33.29
C LYS A 307 24.23 23.49 -34.19
N ARG A 308 23.21 24.27 -33.81
CA ARG A 308 22.06 24.56 -34.67
C ARG A 308 22.37 25.61 -35.75
N LYS A 309 23.18 26.64 -35.45
CA LYS A 309 23.59 27.64 -36.47
C LYS A 309 24.54 27.09 -37.54
N ARG A 310 25.43 26.12 -37.23
CA ARG A 310 26.29 25.49 -38.25
C ARG A 310 25.57 24.55 -39.22
N LYS A 311 24.38 24.05 -38.87
CA LYS A 311 23.54 23.22 -39.77
C LYS A 311 22.56 24.03 -40.63
N GLN A 312 22.35 25.31 -40.34
CA GLN A 312 21.45 26.18 -41.11
C GLN A 312 22.16 26.98 -42.22
N THR A 313 23.49 27.12 -42.19
CA THR A 313 24.24 27.83 -43.24
C THR A 313 24.75 26.94 -44.38
N ALA A 314 24.49 25.62 -44.34
CA ALA A 314 24.99 24.66 -45.34
C ALA A 314 23.88 24.09 -46.25
N GLY A 315 22.76 24.81 -46.40
CA GLY A 315 21.63 24.32 -47.18
C GLY A 315 20.84 25.44 -47.82
N HIS A 316 21.45 26.17 -48.76
CA HIS A 316 20.75 26.96 -49.79
C HIS A 316 21.67 27.11 -51.01
N ALA A 317 21.63 26.14 -51.92
CA ALA A 317 22.04 26.31 -53.31
C ALA A 317 21.31 25.28 -54.18
N HIS A 318 20.25 25.73 -54.85
CA HIS A 318 19.52 25.02 -55.90
C HIS A 318 18.94 26.10 -56.84
N PRO A 319 18.55 25.81 -58.09
CA PRO A 319 19.13 24.96 -59.13
C PRO A 319 19.33 25.74 -60.46
N GLY A 320 20.05 25.18 -61.44
CA GLY A 320 20.28 25.86 -62.73
C GLY A 320 20.60 24.94 -63.92
N ARG A 321 19.56 24.27 -64.44
CA ARG A 321 19.16 24.01 -65.84
C ARG A 321 20.19 23.95 -67.02
N VAL A 322 19.86 23.03 -67.97
CA VAL A 322 20.28 22.92 -69.41
C VAL A 322 21.66 22.27 -69.62
N GLY A 323 21.90 21.32 -70.53
CA GLY A 323 21.12 20.64 -71.58
C GLY A 323 22.05 19.72 -72.41
N GLU A 324 21.42 18.96 -73.30
CA GLU A 324 21.97 18.37 -74.53
C GLU A 324 22.82 17.07 -74.54
N ARG A 325 22.18 16.09 -75.21
CA ARG A 325 22.64 14.96 -76.02
C ARG A 325 24.11 14.98 -76.47
N LYS A 326 24.74 13.79 -76.48
CA LYS A 326 25.27 13.16 -77.71
C LYS A 326 25.60 11.68 -77.50
N ARG A 327 25.17 10.87 -78.47
CA ARG A 327 25.57 9.47 -78.70
C ARG A 327 27.03 9.42 -79.13
N SER A 328 27.75 8.34 -78.79
CA SER A 328 28.59 7.56 -79.71
C SER A 328 29.37 6.46 -78.98
N SER A 329 29.14 5.20 -79.35
CA SER A 329 30.17 4.13 -79.31
C SER A 329 31.32 4.53 -80.26
N PRO A 330 32.55 3.97 -80.14
CA PRO A 330 32.83 2.60 -80.59
C PRO A 330 33.91 1.82 -79.78
N ALA A 331 33.99 0.52 -80.10
CA ALA A 331 35.10 -0.45 -80.10
C ALA A 331 36.46 -0.02 -79.52
N GLN A 332 37.21 -0.90 -78.84
CA GLN A 332 37.73 -2.20 -79.31
C GLN A 332 37.87 -3.23 -78.19
#